data_AF-A0A819Z5N6-F1
#
_entry.id   AF-A0A819Z5N6-F1
#
_cell.length_a   1.000
_cell.length_b   1.000
_cell.length_c   1.000
_cell.angle_alpha   90.00
_cell.angle_beta   90.00
_cell.angle_gamma   90.00
#
_symmetry.space_group_name_H-M   'P 1'
#
loop_
_entity.id
_entity.type
_entity.pdbx_description
1 polymer ?
#
loop_
_entity_poly.entity_id
_entity_poly.type
_entity_poly.pdbx_seq_one_letter_code
_entity_poly.pdbx_strand_id
1 'polypeptide(L)'
;GKIFRGDKIMHAQYYGAVGAILYNDPFDFAPFGTSADQVYDQKWYMPPSGTQRGSTYTSNGDPLTPIYPSTEYMYRIDEEEVSAIPKIPAQAIGYSEAQVILQYLQGDNAPTDWSGTLPSVVYRYGGILRDSTDAWNLGAIDPTSGTATLLEVTRVLGDMYSKGFRPRRSLMFCSWGAEEYGLVGSIEYVQEYVKVLGARVVSYLNLDVAVSGNYTIRSTASPLLVDAIIEASKMVPSAYDSPEQTVYDKWKKVRWNNVTNEPIIGNGLGSGSDYLGFDQLAGSSNFDASYTFNPADHGNLGSYPLYHTSYEVFSMVKKFVDPEFQAHRALGQFTGVLALILCETPVLPFNVNRYTTALRQTIDSFKTNDSTMFDLLRSATNDFGIAAEEFVTRSKSMDVKNPYVIRAYNDQLLQLERAFLNPLRQGGAYSDMKHIIYAPAKNNQYASSGFPAIADAISSGDKTEISNQVRIATYFVRGAISTLKEFNKFIAA
;
A
#
# COMPACT_ATOMS: atom_id res chain seq x y z
N GLY A 1 14.15 6.47 -4.40
CA GLY A 1 13.78 7.30 -5.57
C GLY A 1 12.27 7.55 -5.59
N LYS A 2 11.81 8.58 -6.31
CA LYS A 2 10.45 9.15 -6.14
C LYS A 2 9.26 8.41 -6.81
N ILE A 3 9.49 7.49 -7.74
CA ILE A 3 8.45 6.69 -8.44
C ILE A 3 8.91 5.23 -8.57
N PHE A 4 8.00 4.31 -8.88
CA PHE A 4 8.30 2.89 -9.09
C PHE A 4 9.32 2.67 -10.21
N ARG A 5 10.11 1.61 -10.10
CA ARG A 5 11.31 1.40 -10.93
C ARG A 5 10.99 0.94 -12.34
N GLY A 6 9.92 0.16 -12.55
CA GLY A 6 9.41 -0.17 -13.88
C GLY A 6 8.94 1.06 -14.66
N ASP A 7 8.19 1.97 -14.00
CA ASP A 7 7.72 3.22 -14.60
C ASP A 7 8.89 4.04 -15.18
N LYS A 8 10.04 4.09 -14.49
CA LYS A 8 11.26 4.77 -14.98
C LYS A 8 11.75 4.22 -16.30
N ILE A 9 11.76 2.89 -16.43
CA ILE A 9 12.31 2.18 -17.59
C ILE A 9 11.31 2.24 -18.74
N MET A 10 10.01 2.11 -18.46
CA MET A 10 8.95 2.29 -19.47
C MET A 10 8.92 3.73 -20.01
N HIS A 11 9.11 4.75 -19.16
CA HIS A 11 9.28 6.13 -19.64
C HIS A 11 10.56 6.28 -20.49
N ALA A 12 11.69 5.72 -20.07
CA ALA A 12 12.93 5.77 -20.85
C ALA A 12 12.76 5.11 -22.24
N GLN A 13 12.15 3.92 -22.29
CA GLN A 13 11.80 3.20 -23.51
C GLN A 13 10.86 4.01 -24.41
N TYR A 14 9.83 4.63 -23.84
CA TYR A 14 8.86 5.47 -24.57
C TYR A 14 9.54 6.68 -25.24
N TYR A 15 10.55 7.26 -24.59
CA TYR A 15 11.39 8.33 -25.16
C TYR A 15 12.58 7.82 -25.99
N GLY A 16 12.60 6.53 -26.36
CA GLY A 16 13.57 5.97 -27.30
C GLY A 16 14.93 5.59 -26.70
N ALA A 17 15.07 5.49 -25.38
CA ALA A 17 16.27 4.94 -24.77
C ALA A 17 16.41 3.44 -25.10
N VAL A 18 17.63 3.00 -25.42
CA VAL A 18 17.97 1.60 -25.74
C VAL A 18 18.43 0.78 -24.51
N GLY A 19 18.32 1.37 -23.32
CA GLY A 19 18.67 0.77 -22.04
C GLY A 19 18.60 1.81 -20.92
N ALA A 20 18.62 1.35 -19.66
CA ALA A 20 18.52 2.20 -18.48
C ALA A 20 19.54 1.81 -17.39
N ILE A 21 20.08 2.80 -16.68
CA ILE A 21 20.87 2.61 -15.47
C ILE A 21 20.10 3.23 -14.30
N LEU A 22 19.97 2.47 -13.21
CA LEU A 22 19.37 2.91 -11.95
C LEU A 22 20.46 2.94 -10.86
N TYR A 23 20.48 4.00 -10.05
CA TYR A 23 21.39 4.11 -8.91
C TYR A 23 20.72 4.85 -7.74
N ASN A 24 21.34 4.74 -6.56
CA ASN A 24 20.87 5.31 -5.32
C ASN A 24 21.68 6.54 -4.92
N ASP A 25 21.30 7.73 -5.40
CA ASP A 25 22.03 8.95 -5.07
C ASP A 25 22.12 9.18 -3.54
N PRO A 26 23.30 9.53 -2.99
CA PRO A 26 23.45 9.86 -1.57
C PRO A 26 22.48 10.91 -1.04
N PHE A 27 21.93 11.78 -1.87
CA PHE A 27 20.89 12.73 -1.48
C PHE A 27 19.59 12.05 -0.99
N ASP A 28 19.21 10.93 -1.62
CA ASP A 28 18.02 10.13 -1.28
C ASP A 28 18.32 9.01 -0.26
N PHE A 29 19.60 8.63 -0.04
CA PHE A 29 19.98 7.39 0.68
C PHE A 29 21.16 7.47 1.68
N ALA A 30 22.00 8.52 1.63
CA ALA A 30 23.09 8.78 2.59
C ALA A 30 23.27 10.30 2.87
N PRO A 31 22.21 11.00 3.34
CA PRO A 31 22.15 12.48 3.32
C PRO A 31 23.12 13.21 4.27
N PHE A 32 23.85 12.49 5.13
CA PHE A 32 24.82 13.05 6.08
C PHE A 32 26.28 12.84 5.65
N GLY A 33 26.53 12.16 4.51
CA GLY A 33 27.86 11.94 3.96
C GLY A 33 28.11 10.49 3.55
N THR A 34 29.10 10.29 2.67
CA THR A 34 29.44 9.01 2.05
C THR A 34 30.75 8.39 2.57
N SER A 35 31.35 8.98 3.61
CA SER A 35 32.56 8.44 4.25
C SER A 35 32.23 7.24 5.15
N ALA A 36 33.20 6.35 5.37
CA ALA A 36 33.01 5.08 6.09
C ALA A 36 32.47 5.22 7.53
N ASP A 37 32.67 6.37 8.17
CA ASP A 37 32.13 6.72 9.50
C ASP A 37 30.67 7.21 9.46
N GLN A 38 30.16 7.58 8.28
CA GLN A 38 28.80 8.08 8.04
C GLN A 38 27.87 7.07 7.36
N VAL A 39 28.38 5.91 6.90
CA VAL A 39 27.59 4.87 6.22
C VAL A 39 27.69 3.52 6.95
N TYR A 40 27.02 2.49 6.43
CA TYR A 40 27.15 1.11 6.94
C TYR A 40 28.62 0.61 6.86
N ASP A 41 29.20 0.00 7.89
CA ASP A 41 28.54 -0.53 9.10
C ASP A 41 28.48 0.43 10.31
N GLN A 42 29.02 1.64 10.23
CA GLN A 42 29.13 2.56 11.37
C GLN A 42 27.83 3.34 11.64
N LYS A 43 27.08 3.65 10.58
CA LYS A 43 25.70 4.16 10.61
C LYS A 43 24.78 3.19 9.86
N TRP A 44 23.50 3.51 9.83
CA TRP A 44 22.51 2.80 9.01
C TRP A 44 22.48 3.24 7.53
N TYR A 45 23.08 4.38 7.16
CA TYR A 45 23.01 4.94 5.80
C TYR A 45 23.74 4.10 4.72
N MET A 46 23.34 4.26 3.46
CA MET A 46 23.80 3.41 2.36
C MET A 46 25.32 3.57 2.06
N PRO A 47 26.09 2.47 1.97
CA PRO A 47 27.50 2.51 1.55
C PRO A 47 27.65 2.62 0.02
N PRO A 48 28.83 2.98 -0.53
CA PRO A 48 29.00 3.29 -1.97
C PRO A 48 28.60 2.17 -2.93
N SER A 49 28.90 0.92 -2.59
CA SER A 49 28.51 -0.30 -3.32
C SER A 49 27.05 -0.74 -3.06
N GLY A 50 26.25 0.09 -2.39
CA GLY A 50 24.84 -0.17 -2.10
C GLY A 50 24.00 -0.07 -3.37
N THR A 51 23.61 -1.23 -3.91
CA THR A 51 22.74 -1.33 -5.08
C THR A 51 21.33 -1.75 -4.66
N GLN A 52 20.32 -0.92 -4.94
CA GLN A 52 18.90 -1.27 -4.80
C GLN A 52 18.39 -1.97 -6.06
N ARG A 53 17.68 -3.08 -5.89
CA ARG A 53 17.08 -3.84 -7.00
C ARG A 53 15.54 -3.80 -6.92
N GLY A 54 14.88 -4.70 -7.64
CA GLY A 54 13.44 -4.95 -7.64
C GLY A 54 12.90 -5.27 -9.03
N SER A 55 11.68 -5.83 -9.10
CA SER A 55 11.02 -6.03 -10.39
C SER A 55 10.81 -4.74 -11.18
N THR A 56 10.95 -4.85 -12.50
CA THR A 56 10.75 -3.80 -13.50
C THR A 56 9.44 -3.95 -14.27
N TYR A 57 8.71 -5.05 -14.03
CA TYR A 57 7.37 -5.31 -14.54
C TYR A 57 6.39 -4.24 -14.03
N THR A 58 5.58 -3.64 -14.92
CA THR A 58 4.66 -2.54 -14.58
C THR A 58 3.20 -2.98 -14.46
N SER A 59 2.95 -4.27 -14.22
CA SER A 59 1.65 -4.82 -13.83
C SER A 59 1.84 -5.80 -12.67
N ASN A 60 0.85 -6.64 -12.36
CA ASN A 60 0.80 -7.47 -11.16
C ASN A 60 0.25 -8.88 -11.50
N GLY A 61 0.68 -9.92 -10.79
CA GLY A 61 0.42 -11.33 -11.12
C GLY A 61 1.44 -11.92 -12.10
N ASP A 62 1.22 -13.16 -12.54
CA ASP A 62 2.06 -13.79 -13.57
C ASP A 62 1.93 -13.02 -14.91
N PRO A 63 3.03 -12.49 -15.48
CA PRO A 63 3.01 -11.80 -16.77
C PRO A 63 2.47 -12.65 -17.93
N LEU A 64 2.54 -13.99 -17.83
CA LEU A 64 2.12 -14.94 -18.86
C LEU A 64 0.68 -15.42 -18.70
N THR A 65 0.09 -15.34 -17.49
CA THR A 65 -1.35 -15.62 -17.28
C THR A 65 -2.10 -14.37 -16.80
N PRO A 66 -2.08 -13.27 -17.57
CA PRO A 66 -2.77 -12.06 -17.16
C PRO A 66 -4.26 -12.37 -16.92
N ILE A 67 -4.77 -11.95 -15.76
CA ILE A 67 -6.16 -12.04 -15.32
C ILE A 67 -6.71 -13.46 -15.03
N TYR A 68 -5.91 -14.52 -15.20
CA TYR A 68 -6.27 -15.90 -14.83
C TYR A 68 -5.18 -16.60 -14.01
N PRO A 69 -5.54 -17.45 -13.01
CA PRO A 69 -4.57 -18.08 -12.13
C PRO A 69 -3.58 -19.00 -12.87
N SER A 70 -2.29 -18.91 -12.55
CA SER A 70 -1.13 -19.66 -13.11
C SER A 70 -1.15 -21.19 -12.97
N THR A 71 -2.29 -21.87 -13.04
CA THR A 71 -2.39 -23.33 -12.89
C THR A 71 -1.65 -24.08 -14.00
N GLU A 72 -1.39 -25.38 -13.78
CA GLU A 72 -0.72 -26.26 -14.74
C GLU A 72 -1.40 -26.25 -16.13
N TYR A 73 -2.74 -26.22 -16.14
CA TYR A 73 -3.57 -26.23 -17.35
C TYR A 73 -3.92 -24.83 -17.90
N MET A 74 -3.45 -23.74 -17.28
CA MET A 74 -3.78 -22.39 -17.74
C MET A 74 -3.06 -22.06 -19.05
N TYR A 75 -3.78 -21.41 -19.97
CA TYR A 75 -3.16 -20.86 -21.18
C TYR A 75 -2.21 -19.72 -20.81
N ARG A 76 -1.02 -19.73 -21.42
CA ARG A 76 0.01 -18.70 -21.26
C ARG A 76 0.18 -17.95 -22.57
N ILE A 77 0.20 -16.62 -22.51
CA ILE A 77 0.58 -15.78 -23.66
C ILE A 77 2.08 -15.88 -23.94
N ASP A 78 2.50 -15.56 -25.16
CA ASP A 78 3.92 -15.54 -25.50
C ASP A 78 4.62 -14.33 -24.83
N GLU A 79 5.86 -14.52 -24.34
CA GLU A 79 6.62 -13.48 -23.61
C GLU A 79 6.81 -12.19 -24.45
N GLU A 80 6.86 -12.32 -25.78
CA GLU A 80 6.93 -11.20 -26.70
C GLU A 80 5.69 -10.30 -26.61
N GLU A 81 4.49 -10.87 -26.45
CA GLU A 81 3.20 -10.16 -26.36
C GLU A 81 3.02 -9.39 -25.03
N VAL A 82 3.78 -9.74 -23.98
CA VAL A 82 3.69 -9.11 -22.66
C VAL A 82 4.11 -7.63 -22.72
N SER A 83 3.14 -6.72 -22.74
CA SER A 83 3.37 -5.28 -22.91
C SER A 83 3.87 -4.56 -21.65
N ALA A 84 3.66 -5.13 -20.46
CA ALA A 84 4.07 -4.57 -19.17
C ALA A 84 5.47 -4.98 -18.71
N ILE A 85 6.21 -5.76 -19.52
CA ILE A 85 7.65 -6.01 -19.33
C ILE A 85 8.43 -5.02 -20.21
N PRO A 86 9.34 -4.20 -19.65
CA PRO A 86 10.23 -3.37 -20.45
C PRO A 86 11.10 -4.22 -21.37
N LYS A 87 11.13 -3.88 -22.66
CA LYS A 87 11.87 -4.58 -23.72
C LYS A 87 13.28 -4.00 -23.95
N ILE A 88 13.77 -3.19 -23.00
CA ILE A 88 15.13 -2.63 -22.99
C ILE A 88 15.90 -3.10 -21.74
N PRO A 89 17.21 -3.35 -21.83
CA PRO A 89 18.02 -3.77 -20.68
C PRO A 89 18.07 -2.67 -19.62
N ALA A 90 17.88 -3.05 -18.36
CA ALA A 90 17.98 -2.14 -17.23
C ALA A 90 18.87 -2.75 -16.14
N GLN A 91 19.89 -2.01 -15.69
CA GLN A 91 20.82 -2.44 -14.65
C GLN A 91 20.81 -1.48 -13.46
N ALA A 92 20.82 -2.04 -12.25
CA ALA A 92 21.04 -1.27 -11.03
C ALA A 92 22.52 -1.29 -10.66
N ILE A 93 23.06 -0.15 -10.20
CA ILE A 93 24.46 0.00 -9.79
C ILE A 93 24.58 0.73 -8.45
N GLY A 94 25.74 0.56 -7.80
CA GLY A 94 26.12 1.35 -6.62
C GLY A 94 26.35 2.81 -6.98
N TYR A 95 26.31 3.68 -5.97
CA TYR A 95 26.55 5.11 -6.19
C TYR A 95 28.04 5.43 -6.40
N SER A 96 28.97 4.53 -6.07
CA SER A 96 30.38 4.61 -6.49
C SER A 96 30.53 4.53 -8.02
N GLU A 97 29.86 3.57 -8.64
CA GLU A 97 29.87 3.33 -10.08
C GLU A 97 29.15 4.48 -10.80
N ALA A 98 28.03 4.95 -10.24
CA ALA A 98 27.33 6.13 -10.73
C ALA A 98 28.20 7.40 -10.64
N GLN A 99 29.01 7.57 -9.58
CA GLN A 99 29.96 8.69 -9.45
C GLN A 99 30.94 8.72 -10.63
N VAL A 100 31.51 7.57 -10.98
CA VAL A 100 32.44 7.45 -12.12
C VAL A 100 31.73 7.77 -13.44
N ILE A 101 30.55 7.20 -13.69
CA ILE A 101 29.79 7.43 -14.92
C ILE A 101 29.41 8.92 -15.06
N LEU A 102 28.92 9.54 -13.99
CA LEU A 102 28.47 10.93 -14.01
C LEU A 102 29.64 11.94 -14.09
N GLN A 103 30.83 11.60 -13.59
CA GLN A 103 32.06 12.39 -13.80
C GLN A 103 32.48 12.48 -15.28
N TYR A 104 32.16 11.46 -16.09
CA TYR A 104 32.52 11.42 -17.52
C TYR A 104 31.42 11.91 -18.48
N LEU A 105 30.25 12.34 -17.98
CA LEU A 105 29.25 13.00 -18.83
C LEU A 105 29.76 14.37 -19.30
N GLN A 106 29.70 14.62 -20.61
CA GLN A 106 30.22 15.86 -21.23
C GLN A 106 29.13 16.82 -21.72
N GLY A 107 27.85 16.46 -21.56
CA GLY A 107 26.73 17.31 -21.94
C GLY A 107 26.49 18.50 -21.01
N ASP A 108 25.40 19.20 -21.26
CA ASP A 108 24.99 20.42 -20.54
C ASP A 108 24.80 20.15 -19.03
N ASN A 109 25.00 21.19 -18.22
CA ASN A 109 24.74 21.13 -16.78
C ASN A 109 23.25 20.80 -16.54
N ALA A 110 22.96 19.85 -15.66
CA ALA A 110 21.60 19.53 -15.26
C ALA A 110 20.92 20.70 -14.51
N PRO A 111 19.58 20.79 -14.54
CA PRO A 111 18.83 21.70 -13.67
C PRO A 111 19.22 21.55 -12.20
N THR A 112 19.18 22.64 -11.43
CA THR A 112 19.63 22.65 -10.03
C THR A 112 18.86 21.66 -9.16
N ASP A 113 17.57 21.44 -9.45
CA ASP A 113 16.68 20.47 -8.79
C ASP A 113 16.95 19.00 -9.17
N TRP A 114 17.78 18.74 -10.18
CA TRP A 114 18.25 17.41 -10.56
C TRP A 114 19.60 17.03 -9.91
N SER A 115 20.21 17.93 -9.14
CA SER A 115 21.51 17.72 -8.51
C SER A 115 21.39 16.90 -7.22
N GLY A 116 22.11 15.78 -7.15
CA GLY A 116 22.29 14.99 -5.94
C GLY A 116 23.54 15.41 -5.13
N THR A 117 24.07 14.52 -4.31
CA THR A 117 25.23 14.80 -3.41
C THR A 117 26.44 13.88 -3.62
N LEU A 118 26.62 13.32 -4.81
CA LEU A 118 27.81 12.56 -5.18
C LEU A 118 29.10 13.43 -5.09
N PRO A 119 30.16 12.97 -4.40
CA PRO A 119 31.39 13.75 -4.27
C PRO A 119 32.05 14.06 -5.61
N SER A 120 32.43 15.33 -5.80
CA SER A 120 33.16 15.80 -7.00
C SER A 120 32.45 15.50 -8.33
N VAL A 121 31.11 15.39 -8.34
CA VAL A 121 30.29 15.31 -9.56
C VAL A 121 29.70 16.68 -9.87
N VAL A 122 29.73 17.08 -11.14
CA VAL A 122 28.85 18.13 -11.69
C VAL A 122 27.79 17.41 -12.50
N TYR A 123 26.54 17.44 -12.04
CA TYR A 123 25.44 16.73 -12.69
C TYR A 123 25.16 17.33 -14.08
N ARG A 124 25.06 16.45 -15.08
CA ARG A 124 24.96 16.79 -16.51
C ARG A 124 23.98 15.87 -17.23
N TYR A 125 23.46 16.29 -18.38
CA TYR A 125 22.65 15.44 -19.27
C TYR A 125 23.28 15.35 -20.67
N GLY A 126 23.42 14.12 -21.18
CA GLY A 126 24.03 13.83 -22.48
C GLY A 126 25.49 13.33 -22.40
N GLY A 127 25.80 12.29 -23.17
CA GLY A 127 27.10 11.61 -23.22
C GLY A 127 26.98 10.16 -23.73
N ILE A 128 28.12 9.46 -23.91
CA ILE A 128 28.16 8.05 -24.34
C ILE A 128 29.16 7.29 -23.45
N LEU A 129 28.66 6.31 -22.66
CA LEU A 129 29.44 5.46 -21.73
C LEU A 129 28.83 4.04 -21.67
N ARG A 130 29.51 3.05 -21.05
CA ARG A 130 29.10 1.62 -21.04
C ARG A 130 29.54 0.83 -19.79
N ASP A 131 28.61 0.00 -19.27
CA ASP A 131 28.74 -1.29 -18.51
C ASP A 131 29.51 -1.34 -17.15
N SER A 132 29.13 -2.13 -16.12
CA SER A 132 28.21 -3.31 -16.07
C SER A 132 27.37 -3.51 -14.76
N THR A 133 27.52 -4.64 -14.03
CA THR A 133 26.46 -5.45 -13.31
C THR A 133 26.76 -5.75 -11.80
N ASP A 134 26.01 -6.48 -10.94
CA ASP A 134 24.94 -7.50 -11.12
C ASP A 134 23.75 -7.59 -10.08
N ALA A 135 23.86 -8.34 -8.95
CA ALA A 135 22.79 -9.20 -8.37
C ALA A 135 22.36 -8.91 -6.89
N TRP A 136 21.61 -9.82 -6.18
CA TRP A 136 20.53 -9.52 -5.18
C TRP A 136 20.70 -9.68 -3.62
N ASN A 137 20.96 -10.86 -3.02
CA ASN A 137 21.19 -11.09 -1.55
C ASN A 137 19.98 -11.32 -0.56
N LEU A 138 19.95 -10.71 0.66
CA LEU A 138 19.47 -11.35 1.92
C LEU A 138 18.15 -10.90 2.61
N GLY A 139 17.60 -9.70 2.36
CA GLY A 139 16.22 -9.33 2.77
C GLY A 139 15.85 -9.38 4.28
N ALA A 140 16.70 -8.88 5.20
CA ALA A 140 16.42 -8.97 6.65
C ALA A 140 15.34 -8.01 7.20
N ILE A 141 14.97 -6.94 6.48
CA ILE A 141 13.81 -6.11 6.82
C ILE A 141 12.66 -6.49 5.89
N ASP A 142 12.91 -6.45 4.58
CA ASP A 142 11.96 -6.77 3.52
C ASP A 142 12.25 -8.17 2.95
N PRO A 143 11.34 -9.17 3.05
CA PRO A 143 10.10 -9.23 3.84
C PRO A 143 10.29 -9.94 5.20
N THR A 144 11.54 -10.19 5.63
CA THR A 144 11.81 -11.05 6.80
C THR A 144 11.32 -10.46 8.13
N SER A 145 11.23 -9.12 8.27
CA SER A 145 10.69 -8.51 9.50
C SER A 145 9.18 -8.79 9.66
N GLY A 146 8.41 -8.69 8.58
CA GLY A 146 7.00 -9.11 8.50
C GLY A 146 6.84 -10.59 8.75
N THR A 147 7.64 -11.42 8.07
CA THR A 147 7.65 -12.88 8.24
C THR A 147 7.87 -13.29 9.71
N ALA A 148 8.87 -12.71 10.39
CA ALA A 148 9.13 -12.98 11.81
C ALA A 148 7.97 -12.53 12.72
N THR A 149 7.37 -11.37 12.42
CA THR A 149 6.24 -10.81 13.18
C THR A 149 4.98 -11.67 13.01
N LEU A 150 4.69 -12.08 11.78
CA LEU A 150 3.59 -12.97 11.41
C LEU A 150 3.71 -14.34 12.09
N LEU A 151 4.92 -14.93 12.10
CA LEU A 151 5.18 -16.21 12.76
C LEU A 151 4.93 -16.14 14.28
N GLU A 152 5.35 -15.07 14.96
CA GLU A 152 5.10 -14.89 16.39
C GLU A 152 3.61 -14.67 16.70
N VAL A 153 2.90 -13.84 15.90
CA VAL A 153 1.44 -13.67 16.02
C VAL A 153 0.72 -15.01 15.81
N THR A 154 1.12 -15.79 14.80
CA THR A 154 0.60 -17.13 14.53
C THR A 154 0.87 -18.08 15.70
N ARG A 155 2.07 -18.05 16.29
CA ARG A 155 2.47 -18.88 17.44
C ARG A 155 1.63 -18.57 18.68
N VAL A 156 1.40 -17.28 18.98
CA VAL A 156 0.56 -16.86 20.12
C VAL A 156 -0.90 -17.28 19.93
N LEU A 157 -1.47 -17.07 18.74
CA LEU A 157 -2.85 -17.47 18.44
C LEU A 157 -3.00 -19.01 18.41
N GLY A 158 -1.97 -19.75 17.98
CA GLY A 158 -1.90 -21.20 18.08
C GLY A 158 -1.82 -21.73 19.52
N ASP A 159 -1.04 -21.06 20.39
CA ASP A 159 -0.98 -21.35 21.82
C ASP A 159 -2.34 -21.11 22.50
N MET A 160 -3.00 -19.99 22.21
CA MET A 160 -4.38 -19.71 22.64
C MET A 160 -5.34 -20.81 22.18
N TYR A 161 -5.24 -21.22 20.91
CA TYR A 161 -6.07 -22.30 20.34
C TYR A 161 -5.81 -23.64 21.04
N SER A 162 -4.56 -23.98 21.37
CA SER A 162 -4.23 -25.20 22.13
C SER A 162 -4.89 -25.20 23.52
N LYS A 163 -5.04 -24.02 24.13
CA LYS A 163 -5.67 -23.78 25.44
C LYS A 163 -7.20 -23.63 25.38
N GLY A 164 -7.81 -23.90 24.22
CA GLY A 164 -9.27 -23.97 24.06
C GLY A 164 -9.92 -22.73 23.43
N PHE A 165 -9.17 -21.67 23.11
CA PHE A 165 -9.71 -20.55 22.33
C PHE A 165 -10.19 -21.02 20.94
N ARG A 166 -11.38 -20.61 20.52
CA ARG A 166 -11.94 -20.93 19.20
C ARG A 166 -12.50 -19.65 18.60
N PRO A 167 -11.84 -19.06 17.58
CA PRO A 167 -12.27 -17.77 17.08
C PRO A 167 -13.62 -17.89 16.36
N ARG A 168 -14.48 -16.88 16.54
CA ARG A 168 -15.82 -16.81 15.96
C ARG A 168 -15.81 -16.73 14.43
N ARG A 169 -14.73 -16.21 13.84
CA ARG A 169 -14.44 -16.21 12.40
C ARG A 169 -13.10 -16.91 12.16
N SER A 170 -12.95 -17.55 10.99
CA SER A 170 -11.72 -18.24 10.64
C SER A 170 -10.57 -17.24 10.42
N LEU A 171 -9.44 -17.48 11.09
CA LEU A 171 -8.16 -16.84 10.78
C LEU A 171 -7.44 -17.66 9.70
N MET A 172 -6.77 -16.96 8.78
CA MET A 172 -5.95 -17.56 7.72
C MET A 172 -4.63 -16.81 7.67
N PHE A 173 -3.52 -17.52 7.91
CA PHE A 173 -2.17 -16.97 7.87
C PHE A 173 -1.54 -17.36 6.53
N CYS A 174 -0.98 -16.38 5.82
CA CYS A 174 -0.46 -16.55 4.47
C CYS A 174 1.00 -16.11 4.43
N SER A 175 1.85 -16.87 3.76
CA SER A 175 3.24 -16.49 3.45
C SER A 175 3.36 -16.55 1.95
N TRP A 176 3.37 -15.39 1.29
CA TRP A 176 3.31 -15.30 -0.16
C TRP A 176 4.68 -15.57 -0.79
N GLY A 177 4.67 -16.15 -1.99
CA GLY A 177 5.86 -16.36 -2.81
C GLY A 177 5.92 -15.33 -3.94
N ALA A 178 7.13 -14.89 -4.30
CA ALA A 178 7.37 -14.00 -5.44
C ALA A 178 6.58 -12.66 -5.42
N GLU A 179 6.38 -12.07 -4.23
CA GLU A 179 5.95 -10.67 -4.06
C GLU A 179 6.86 -9.75 -4.88
N GLU A 180 8.18 -9.83 -4.63
CA GLU A 180 9.26 -9.05 -5.24
C GLU A 180 9.32 -9.05 -6.78
N TYR A 181 8.62 -9.99 -7.42
CA TYR A 181 8.56 -10.14 -8.88
C TYR A 181 7.34 -9.45 -9.50
N GLY A 182 6.31 -9.12 -8.70
CA GLY A 182 5.07 -8.48 -9.16
C GLY A 182 3.81 -8.91 -8.39
N LEU A 183 3.90 -9.06 -7.06
CA LEU A 183 2.82 -9.56 -6.18
C LEU A 183 2.32 -10.96 -6.55
N VAL A 184 3.15 -11.81 -7.17
CA VAL A 184 2.67 -12.97 -7.94
C VAL A 184 1.89 -13.94 -7.06
N GLY A 185 2.46 -14.43 -5.96
CA GLY A 185 1.80 -15.46 -5.13
C GLY A 185 0.48 -15.04 -4.49
N SER A 186 0.32 -13.76 -4.11
CA SER A 186 -0.93 -13.24 -3.56
C SER A 186 -1.96 -12.95 -4.65
N ILE A 187 -1.54 -12.35 -5.77
CA ILE A 187 -2.42 -12.05 -6.90
C ILE A 187 -2.97 -13.35 -7.51
N GLU A 188 -2.13 -14.34 -7.81
CA GLU A 188 -2.55 -15.61 -8.39
C GLU A 188 -3.49 -16.39 -7.45
N TYR A 189 -3.19 -16.42 -6.15
CA TYR A 189 -4.10 -16.99 -5.14
C TYR A 189 -5.45 -16.28 -5.10
N VAL A 190 -5.45 -14.93 -5.12
CA VAL A 190 -6.71 -14.19 -5.12
C VAL A 190 -7.50 -14.40 -6.41
N GLN A 191 -6.84 -14.54 -7.56
CA GLN A 191 -7.49 -14.87 -8.83
C GLN A 191 -8.14 -16.26 -8.80
N GLU A 192 -7.41 -17.29 -8.34
CA GLU A 192 -7.90 -18.68 -8.22
C GLU A 192 -9.13 -18.75 -7.30
N TYR A 193 -9.01 -18.17 -6.10
CA TYR A 193 -10.04 -18.25 -5.07
C TYR A 193 -11.02 -17.08 -5.07
N VAL A 194 -11.04 -16.22 -6.10
CA VAL A 194 -11.81 -14.95 -6.14
C VAL A 194 -13.28 -15.12 -5.80
N LYS A 195 -13.90 -16.25 -6.17
CA LYS A 195 -15.32 -16.56 -5.90
C LYS A 195 -15.58 -16.90 -4.42
N VAL A 196 -14.58 -17.47 -3.73
CA VAL A 196 -14.64 -17.78 -2.30
C VAL A 196 -14.26 -16.54 -1.48
N LEU A 197 -13.17 -15.87 -1.85
CA LEU A 197 -12.66 -14.69 -1.15
C LEU A 197 -13.63 -13.50 -1.28
N GLY A 198 -14.10 -13.23 -2.50
CA GLY A 198 -15.14 -12.25 -2.80
C GLY A 198 -16.51 -12.56 -2.17
N ALA A 199 -16.70 -13.74 -1.57
CA ALA A 199 -17.91 -14.09 -0.81
C ALA A 199 -17.68 -14.20 0.72
N ARG A 200 -16.43 -14.23 1.21
CA ARG A 200 -16.12 -14.63 2.60
C ARG A 200 -15.02 -13.84 3.32
N VAL A 201 -14.07 -13.20 2.61
CA VAL A 201 -12.99 -12.43 3.28
C VAL A 201 -13.58 -11.17 3.88
N VAL A 202 -13.55 -11.09 5.21
CA VAL A 202 -13.90 -9.90 5.97
C VAL A 202 -12.89 -8.79 5.72
N SER A 203 -11.61 -9.09 5.94
CA SER A 203 -10.51 -8.15 5.80
C SER A 203 -9.20 -8.88 5.56
N TYR A 204 -8.26 -8.24 4.88
CA TYR A 204 -6.87 -8.68 4.76
C TYR A 204 -5.96 -7.73 5.56
N LEU A 205 -5.11 -8.31 6.43
CA LEU A 205 -4.15 -7.58 7.26
C LEU A 205 -2.74 -7.88 6.76
N ASN A 206 -2.08 -6.89 6.18
CA ASN A 206 -0.74 -7.01 5.62
C ASN A 206 0.34 -6.80 6.71
N LEU A 207 1.42 -7.58 6.64
CA LEU A 207 2.63 -7.43 7.47
C LEU A 207 3.85 -7.80 6.63
N ASP A 208 4.44 -6.76 6.04
CA ASP A 208 5.55 -6.85 5.08
C ASP A 208 6.82 -6.25 5.71
N VAL A 209 7.19 -5.01 5.39
CA VAL A 209 8.19 -4.23 6.11
C VAL A 209 7.64 -3.84 7.50
N ALA A 210 7.67 -4.78 8.44
CA ALA A 210 7.14 -4.58 9.80
C ALA A 210 7.86 -3.44 10.53
N VAL A 211 9.19 -3.38 10.46
CA VAL A 211 9.97 -2.35 11.16
C VAL A 211 11.10 -1.81 10.29
N SER A 212 10.88 -0.61 9.76
CA SER A 212 11.89 0.21 9.05
C SER A 212 12.52 1.29 9.94
N GLY A 213 11.97 1.50 11.14
CA GLY A 213 12.51 2.36 12.20
C GLY A 213 11.61 2.34 13.45
N ASN A 214 12.13 2.72 14.61
CA ASN A 214 11.47 2.52 15.91
C ASN A 214 10.61 3.70 16.42
N TYR A 215 10.35 4.72 15.60
CA TYR A 215 9.79 5.99 16.07
C TYR A 215 8.27 5.94 16.28
N THR A 216 7.50 5.59 15.25
CA THR A 216 6.03 5.50 15.30
C THR A 216 5.50 4.51 14.26
N ILE A 217 4.23 4.12 14.39
CA ILE A 217 3.50 3.44 13.31
C ILE A 217 3.17 4.41 12.17
N ARG A 218 3.24 3.89 10.95
CA ARG A 218 2.61 4.35 9.71
C ARG A 218 1.56 3.30 9.32
N SER A 219 0.40 3.71 8.80
CA SER A 219 -0.60 2.78 8.28
C SER A 219 -1.43 3.38 7.13
N THR A 220 -1.89 2.52 6.23
CA THR A 220 -2.87 2.78 5.16
C THR A 220 -3.95 1.71 5.19
N ALA A 221 -5.22 2.09 5.01
CA ALA A 221 -6.34 1.16 5.11
C ALA A 221 -7.57 1.58 4.32
N SER A 222 -8.46 0.62 4.04
CA SER A 222 -9.85 0.90 3.66
C SER A 222 -10.56 1.69 4.77
N PRO A 223 -11.35 2.74 4.44
CA PRO A 223 -11.98 3.60 5.44
C PRO A 223 -12.81 2.86 6.51
N LEU A 224 -13.42 1.72 6.18
CA LEU A 224 -14.21 0.92 7.12
C LEU A 224 -13.44 0.47 8.37
N LEU A 225 -12.13 0.24 8.25
CA LEU A 225 -11.31 -0.32 9.33
C LEU A 225 -10.78 0.73 10.31
N VAL A 226 -10.84 2.02 9.98
CA VAL A 226 -10.17 3.11 10.73
C VAL A 226 -10.47 3.07 12.23
N ASP A 227 -11.73 2.83 12.62
CA ASP A 227 -12.11 2.77 14.04
C ASP A 227 -11.57 1.51 14.74
N ALA A 228 -11.58 0.35 14.08
CA ALA A 228 -11.02 -0.89 14.63
C ALA A 228 -9.49 -0.80 14.80
N ILE A 229 -8.82 -0.15 13.85
CA ILE A 229 -7.38 0.17 13.89
C ILE A 229 -7.10 1.11 15.07
N ILE A 230 -7.92 2.16 15.26
CA ILE A 230 -7.80 3.09 16.39
C ILE A 230 -8.00 2.36 17.73
N GLU A 231 -9.04 1.54 17.89
CA GLU A 231 -9.26 0.78 19.13
C GLU A 231 -8.14 -0.22 19.42
N ALA A 232 -7.67 -0.98 18.43
CA ALA A 232 -6.53 -1.88 18.60
C ALA A 232 -5.26 -1.13 19.06
N SER A 233 -5.01 0.07 18.53
CA SER A 233 -3.84 0.88 18.90
C SER A 233 -3.88 1.44 20.33
N LYS A 234 -5.06 1.50 20.97
CA LYS A 234 -5.23 1.90 22.38
C LYS A 234 -4.95 0.75 23.36
N MET A 235 -4.95 -0.50 22.89
CA MET A 235 -4.80 -1.69 23.74
C MET A 235 -3.35 -2.18 23.86
N VAL A 236 -2.41 -1.55 23.14
CA VAL A 236 -1.02 -2.00 23.03
C VAL A 236 -0.05 -0.94 23.59
N PRO A 237 0.83 -1.29 24.55
CA PRO A 237 1.90 -0.41 25.02
C PRO A 237 2.89 -0.10 23.89
N SER A 238 3.28 1.16 23.78
CA SER A 238 4.18 1.63 22.73
C SER A 238 5.60 1.07 22.88
N ALA A 239 6.36 1.11 21.79
CA ALA A 239 7.77 0.74 21.77
C ALA A 239 8.65 1.91 22.24
N TYR A 240 9.57 1.63 23.16
CA TYR A 240 10.55 2.58 23.73
C TYR A 240 9.96 3.80 24.49
N ASP A 241 8.70 3.73 24.93
CA ASP A 241 8.07 4.69 25.84
C ASP A 241 7.74 4.05 27.20
N SER A 242 7.02 4.76 28.09
CA SER A 242 6.56 4.17 29.36
C SER A 242 5.43 3.13 29.13
N PRO A 243 5.27 2.13 30.02
CA PRO A 243 4.26 1.07 29.86
C PRO A 243 2.82 1.56 29.76
N GLU A 244 2.53 2.75 30.29
CA GLU A 244 1.23 3.41 30.30
C GLU A 244 0.95 4.16 28.99
N GLN A 245 1.98 4.47 28.19
CA GLN A 245 1.81 5.13 26.91
C GLN A 245 1.46 4.12 25.82
N THR A 246 0.24 4.23 25.29
CA THR A 246 -0.24 3.34 24.22
C THR A 246 0.37 3.71 22.85
N VAL A 247 0.31 2.78 21.89
CA VAL A 247 0.63 3.05 20.48
C VAL A 247 -0.19 4.23 19.96
N TYR A 248 -1.49 4.29 20.28
CA TYR A 248 -2.39 5.42 19.99
C TYR A 248 -1.86 6.76 20.53
N ASP A 249 -1.39 6.79 21.78
CA ASP A 249 -0.93 8.00 22.45
C ASP A 249 0.37 8.58 21.91
N LYS A 250 1.22 7.75 21.27
CA LYS A 250 2.37 8.21 20.48
C LYS A 250 1.93 8.65 19.09
N TRP A 251 1.25 7.77 18.36
CA TRP A 251 0.95 7.92 16.94
C TRP A 251 0.16 9.20 16.61
N LYS A 252 -0.85 9.57 17.43
CA LYS A 252 -1.65 10.79 17.25
C LYS A 252 -0.89 12.11 17.45
N LYS A 253 0.27 12.08 18.12
CA LYS A 253 1.11 13.28 18.38
C LYS A 253 2.20 13.49 17.31
N VAL A 254 2.61 12.40 16.65
CA VAL A 254 3.93 12.32 16.01
C VAL A 254 3.90 12.56 14.50
N ARG A 255 2.78 12.32 13.80
CA ARG A 255 2.73 12.64 12.36
C ARG A 255 2.67 14.16 12.11
N TRP A 256 3.69 14.68 11.42
CA TRP A 256 3.65 15.94 10.66
C TRP A 256 3.49 17.22 11.52
N ASN A 257 3.97 17.21 12.77
CA ASN A 257 3.96 18.35 13.72
C ASN A 257 2.58 18.94 14.06
N ASN A 258 1.49 18.36 13.57
CA ASN A 258 0.13 18.78 13.84
C ASN A 258 -0.54 17.81 14.83
N VAL A 259 -0.86 18.29 16.03
CA VAL A 259 -1.69 17.53 16.97
C VAL A 259 -3.07 17.35 16.34
N THR A 260 -3.39 16.10 16.03
CA THR A 260 -4.68 15.70 15.44
C THR A 260 -5.51 14.95 16.47
N ASN A 261 -6.84 15.00 16.34
CA ASN A 261 -7.75 14.37 17.30
C ASN A 261 -7.68 12.82 17.27
N GLU A 262 -7.16 12.27 16.18
CA GLU A 262 -6.98 10.83 15.94
C GLU A 262 -5.71 10.58 15.08
N PRO A 263 -5.10 9.39 15.14
CA PRO A 263 -3.95 9.04 14.30
C PRO A 263 -4.24 9.16 12.80
N ILE A 264 -3.29 9.74 12.06
CA ILE A 264 -3.37 9.88 10.61
C ILE A 264 -3.08 8.53 9.94
N ILE A 265 -4.14 7.88 9.46
CA ILE A 265 -4.15 6.69 8.60
C ILE A 265 -4.44 7.14 7.16
N GLY A 266 -3.75 6.57 6.17
CA GLY A 266 -4.02 6.89 4.75
C GLY A 266 -5.23 6.13 4.19
N ASN A 267 -6.05 6.80 3.38
CA ASN A 267 -7.25 6.23 2.75
C ASN A 267 -6.90 5.41 1.49
N GLY A 268 -7.30 4.14 1.47
CA GLY A 268 -6.98 3.21 0.39
C GLY A 268 -5.49 2.82 0.39
N LEU A 269 -5.15 1.86 -0.47
CA LEU A 269 -3.80 1.30 -0.59
C LEU A 269 -3.30 1.38 -2.05
N GLY A 270 -2.00 1.25 -2.27
CA GLY A 270 -1.37 1.28 -3.61
C GLY A 270 -1.28 -0.12 -4.23
N SER A 271 -0.16 -0.43 -4.87
CA SER A 271 0.28 -1.79 -5.25
C SER A 271 1.60 -2.19 -4.58
N GLY A 272 1.94 -1.56 -3.46
CA GLY A 272 3.26 -1.69 -2.83
C GLY A 272 3.43 -2.87 -1.88
N SER A 273 2.52 -3.86 -1.90
CA SER A 273 2.60 -5.16 -1.21
C SER A 273 1.33 -5.99 -1.54
N ASP A 274 1.26 -7.23 -1.02
CA ASP A 274 0.30 -8.29 -1.35
C ASP A 274 -1.20 -7.98 -1.16
N TYR A 275 -1.56 -6.84 -0.54
CA TYR A 275 -2.96 -6.43 -0.36
C TYR A 275 -3.69 -6.11 -1.68
N LEU A 276 -2.98 -5.86 -2.79
CA LEU A 276 -3.57 -5.38 -4.05
C LEU A 276 -4.66 -6.31 -4.59
N GLY A 277 -4.45 -7.63 -4.57
CA GLY A 277 -5.45 -8.60 -5.06
C GLY A 277 -6.72 -8.57 -4.21
N PHE A 278 -6.55 -8.55 -2.89
CA PHE A 278 -7.65 -8.50 -1.93
C PHE A 278 -8.51 -7.23 -2.11
N ASP A 279 -7.86 -6.11 -2.41
CA ASP A 279 -8.49 -4.83 -2.75
C ASP A 279 -9.21 -4.87 -4.12
N GLN A 280 -8.43 -5.04 -5.20
CA GLN A 280 -8.85 -4.80 -6.57
C GLN A 280 -9.58 -5.97 -7.23
N LEU A 281 -9.49 -7.18 -6.68
CA LEU A 281 -10.13 -8.37 -7.25
C LEU A 281 -11.21 -8.98 -6.36
N ALA A 282 -11.01 -9.01 -5.04
CA ALA A 282 -11.94 -9.59 -4.07
C ALA A 282 -12.84 -8.57 -3.34
N GLY A 283 -12.43 -7.31 -3.25
CA GLY A 283 -13.19 -6.24 -2.59
C GLY A 283 -13.34 -6.44 -1.08
N SER A 284 -12.29 -6.90 -0.40
CA SER A 284 -12.23 -6.86 1.06
C SER A 284 -11.72 -5.52 1.56
N SER A 285 -12.03 -5.16 2.80
CA SER A 285 -11.41 -4.02 3.48
C SER A 285 -9.99 -4.37 3.90
N ASN A 286 -8.99 -3.60 3.52
CA ASN A 286 -7.57 -4.00 3.70
C ASN A 286 -6.82 -3.03 4.63
N PHE A 287 -5.76 -3.53 5.27
CA PHE A 287 -4.91 -2.79 6.20
C PHE A 287 -3.44 -3.13 5.94
N ASP A 288 -2.60 -2.11 5.95
CA ASP A 288 -1.15 -2.22 6.00
C ASP A 288 -0.62 -1.34 7.13
N ALA A 289 0.38 -1.82 7.88
CA ALA A 289 1.06 -1.03 8.89
C ALA A 289 2.52 -1.45 9.10
N SER A 290 3.34 -0.45 9.36
CA SER A 290 4.79 -0.56 9.58
C SER A 290 5.23 0.41 10.67
N TYR A 291 6.21 0.02 11.48
CA TYR A 291 6.95 0.96 12.32
C TYR A 291 8.00 1.66 11.45
N THR A 292 8.03 3.00 11.49
CA THR A 292 8.87 3.87 10.67
C THR A 292 9.84 4.69 11.52
N PHE A 293 10.93 5.14 10.89
CA PHE A 293 11.84 6.16 11.44
C PHE A 293 11.18 7.57 11.47
N ASN A 294 11.82 8.51 12.16
CA ASN A 294 11.43 9.92 12.17
C ASN A 294 12.03 10.64 10.94
N PRO A 295 11.23 11.20 10.01
CA PRO A 295 11.77 11.93 8.87
C PRO A 295 12.65 13.13 9.30
N ALA A 296 12.34 13.80 10.40
CA ALA A 296 13.06 14.97 10.87
C ALA A 296 14.52 14.67 11.29
N ASP A 297 14.79 13.47 11.80
CA ASP A 297 16.13 13.06 12.24
C ASP A 297 17.01 12.57 11.06
N HIS A 298 16.40 12.41 9.88
CA HIS A 298 16.98 11.68 8.75
C HIS A 298 16.91 12.42 7.40
N GLY A 299 16.53 13.70 7.39
CA GLY A 299 16.59 14.57 6.22
C GLY A 299 15.64 14.14 5.10
N ASN A 300 16.21 13.82 3.93
CA ASN A 300 15.45 13.58 2.70
C ASN A 300 15.12 12.09 2.40
N LEU A 301 15.42 11.17 3.33
CA LEU A 301 15.19 9.73 3.12
C LEU A 301 13.73 9.41 2.77
N GLY A 302 13.51 8.85 1.58
CA GLY A 302 12.18 8.42 1.11
C GLY A 302 11.75 7.01 1.54
N SER A 303 12.71 6.19 1.99
CA SER A 303 12.53 4.87 2.60
C SER A 303 13.72 4.60 3.53
N TYR A 304 13.77 3.45 4.20
CA TYR A 304 14.97 3.08 4.96
C TYR A 304 16.16 2.86 4.00
N PRO A 305 17.38 3.25 4.39
CA PRO A 305 18.46 3.50 3.44
C PRO A 305 19.07 2.25 2.81
N LEU A 306 18.82 1.06 3.36
CA LEU A 306 19.41 -0.21 2.89
C LEU A 306 18.41 -1.09 2.12
N TYR A 307 17.20 -0.58 1.85
CA TYR A 307 16.12 -1.25 1.11
C TYR A 307 16.60 -1.91 -0.19
N HIS A 308 16.41 -3.23 -0.26
CA HIS A 308 16.81 -4.15 -1.33
C HIS A 308 18.33 -4.15 -1.61
N THR A 309 19.18 -3.85 -0.62
CA THR A 309 20.65 -3.95 -0.72
C THR A 309 21.19 -5.25 -0.11
N SER A 310 22.46 -5.58 -0.39
CA SER A 310 23.15 -6.70 0.26
C SER A 310 23.39 -6.50 1.77
N TYR A 311 23.16 -5.28 2.29
CA TYR A 311 23.36 -4.91 3.69
C TYR A 311 22.07 -4.99 4.53
N GLU A 312 20.97 -5.48 3.96
CA GLU A 312 19.82 -5.95 4.73
C GLU A 312 20.14 -7.27 5.43
N VAL A 313 20.75 -7.16 6.60
CA VAL A 313 21.17 -8.27 7.45
C VAL A 313 20.69 -8.09 8.89
N PHE A 314 20.47 -9.18 9.61
CA PHE A 314 19.98 -9.17 11.01
C PHE A 314 20.79 -8.25 11.95
N SER A 315 22.11 -8.16 11.75
CA SER A 315 22.97 -7.26 12.53
C SER A 315 22.60 -5.78 12.38
N MET A 316 22.06 -5.37 11.23
CA MET A 316 21.58 -4.01 11.00
C MET A 316 20.31 -3.74 11.83
N VAL A 317 19.37 -4.69 11.85
CA VAL A 317 18.16 -4.59 12.67
C VAL A 317 18.50 -4.49 14.17
N LYS A 318 19.35 -5.41 14.67
CA LYS A 318 19.76 -5.47 16.09
C LYS A 318 20.70 -4.32 16.51
N LYS A 319 21.42 -3.67 15.59
CA LYS A 319 22.35 -2.55 15.89
C LYS A 319 21.71 -1.16 15.73
N PHE A 320 20.78 -0.99 14.80
CA PHE A 320 20.31 0.35 14.38
C PHE A 320 18.79 0.55 14.36
N VAL A 321 18.00 -0.48 14.03
CA VAL A 321 16.56 -0.31 13.75
C VAL A 321 15.70 -0.57 14.97
N ASP A 322 15.83 -1.75 15.58
CA ASP A 322 15.02 -2.15 16.74
C ASP A 322 15.83 -3.06 17.69
N PRO A 323 16.84 -2.51 18.40
CA PRO A 323 17.78 -3.32 19.16
C PRO A 323 17.10 -4.28 20.14
N GLU A 324 16.12 -3.84 20.90
CA GLU A 324 15.43 -4.69 21.88
C GLU A 324 14.08 -5.24 21.38
N PHE A 325 13.90 -5.27 20.05
CA PHE A 325 12.72 -5.83 19.36
C PHE A 325 11.37 -5.30 19.87
N GLN A 326 11.35 -4.10 20.46
CA GLN A 326 10.14 -3.53 21.05
C GLN A 326 9.17 -3.01 19.98
N ALA A 327 9.66 -2.54 18.83
CA ALA A 327 8.81 -2.11 17.73
C ALA A 327 8.17 -3.33 17.02
N HIS A 328 8.93 -4.41 16.81
CA HIS A 328 8.40 -5.69 16.33
C HIS A 328 7.34 -6.24 17.32
N ARG A 329 7.63 -6.21 18.63
CA ARG A 329 6.68 -6.61 19.68
C ARG A 329 5.39 -5.78 19.61
N ALA A 330 5.51 -4.45 19.54
CA ALA A 330 4.37 -3.54 19.50
C ALA A 330 3.52 -3.73 18.24
N LEU A 331 4.13 -3.90 17.06
CA LEU A 331 3.38 -4.16 15.82
C LEU A 331 2.74 -5.55 15.81
N GLY A 332 3.44 -6.60 16.26
CA GLY A 332 2.87 -7.94 16.39
C GLY A 332 1.69 -7.98 17.36
N GLN A 333 1.81 -7.31 18.52
CA GLN A 333 0.70 -7.14 19.45
C GLN A 333 -0.46 -6.36 18.82
N PHE A 334 -0.18 -5.29 18.07
CA PHE A 334 -1.18 -4.45 17.42
C PHE A 334 -1.97 -5.21 16.34
N THR A 335 -1.29 -5.86 15.40
CA THR A 335 -1.96 -6.67 14.37
C THR A 335 -2.65 -7.90 14.96
N GLY A 336 -2.09 -8.52 16.00
CA GLY A 336 -2.74 -9.61 16.74
C GLY A 336 -4.03 -9.19 17.44
N VAL A 337 -4.03 -8.02 18.10
CA VAL A 337 -5.23 -7.44 18.72
C VAL A 337 -6.26 -7.04 17.66
N LEU A 338 -5.84 -6.44 16.54
CA LEU A 338 -6.74 -6.09 15.43
C LEU A 338 -7.38 -7.35 14.82
N ALA A 339 -6.62 -8.42 14.63
CA ALA A 339 -7.12 -9.71 14.15
C ALA A 339 -8.14 -10.33 15.13
N LEU A 340 -7.89 -10.28 16.44
CA LEU A 340 -8.83 -10.72 17.47
C LEU A 340 -10.10 -9.87 17.49
N ILE A 341 -10.00 -8.54 17.39
CA ILE A 341 -11.14 -7.63 17.28
C ILE A 341 -11.99 -7.96 16.05
N LEU A 342 -11.38 -8.19 14.89
CA LEU A 342 -12.09 -8.55 13.66
C LEU A 342 -12.72 -9.95 13.70
N CYS A 343 -12.12 -10.90 14.43
CA CYS A 343 -12.65 -12.27 14.52
C CYS A 343 -13.75 -12.43 15.57
N GLU A 344 -13.58 -11.86 16.77
CA GLU A 344 -14.44 -12.15 17.93
C GLU A 344 -15.69 -11.28 18.01
N THR A 345 -15.63 -10.03 17.53
CA THR A 345 -16.75 -9.08 17.64
C THR A 345 -18.03 -9.64 16.95
N PRO A 346 -19.18 -9.74 17.66
CA PRO A 346 -20.38 -10.35 17.09
C PRO A 346 -20.85 -9.67 15.80
N VAL A 347 -20.88 -8.34 15.83
CA VAL A 347 -21.04 -7.43 14.69
C VAL A 347 -19.65 -6.99 14.24
N LEU A 348 -19.41 -6.89 12.93
CA LEU A 348 -18.12 -6.43 12.39
C LEU A 348 -17.84 -4.98 12.83
N PRO A 349 -16.60 -4.64 13.23
CA PRO A 349 -16.24 -3.34 13.80
C PRO A 349 -15.96 -2.30 12.69
N PHE A 350 -16.81 -2.28 11.67
CA PHE A 350 -16.66 -1.43 10.48
C PHE A 350 -17.53 -0.17 10.62
N ASN A 351 -16.96 1.01 10.35
CA ASN A 351 -17.71 2.27 10.36
C ASN A 351 -17.94 2.81 8.94
N VAL A 352 -19.15 2.60 8.43
CA VAL A 352 -19.58 3.07 7.10
C VAL A 352 -19.50 4.59 6.91
N ASN A 353 -19.59 5.38 7.98
CA ASN A 353 -19.48 6.85 7.91
C ASN A 353 -18.05 7.32 7.61
N ARG A 354 -17.03 6.49 7.86
CA ARG A 354 -15.64 6.80 7.46
C ARG A 354 -15.51 6.89 5.94
N TYR A 355 -16.23 6.05 5.20
CA TYR A 355 -16.30 6.15 3.74
C TYR A 355 -16.91 7.48 3.30
N THR A 356 -18.03 7.92 3.91
CA THR A 356 -18.65 9.23 3.62
C THR A 356 -17.66 10.39 3.78
N THR A 357 -16.87 10.39 4.85
CA THR A 357 -15.83 11.41 5.10
C THR A 357 -14.72 11.34 4.06
N ALA A 358 -14.21 10.14 3.77
CA ALA A 358 -13.11 9.95 2.81
C ALA A 358 -13.53 10.34 1.37
N LEU A 359 -14.74 9.97 0.95
CA LEU A 359 -15.32 10.35 -0.35
C LEU A 359 -15.38 11.88 -0.50
N ARG A 360 -15.92 12.59 0.51
CA ARG A 360 -15.97 14.06 0.52
C ARG A 360 -14.57 14.67 0.43
N GLN A 361 -13.65 14.23 1.29
CA GLN A 361 -12.25 14.70 1.30
C GLN A 361 -11.55 14.50 -0.05
N THR A 362 -11.77 13.37 -0.73
CA THR A 362 -11.22 13.13 -2.06
C THR A 362 -11.79 14.11 -3.09
N ILE A 363 -13.10 14.30 -3.15
CA ILE A 363 -13.75 15.22 -4.11
C ILE A 363 -13.34 16.68 -3.84
N ASP A 364 -13.15 17.06 -2.57
CA ASP A 364 -12.68 18.38 -2.16
C ASP A 364 -11.17 18.60 -2.44
N SER A 365 -10.40 17.53 -2.66
CA SER A 365 -8.99 17.63 -3.03
C SER A 365 -8.76 17.95 -4.52
N PHE A 366 -9.78 17.74 -5.37
CA PHE A 366 -9.69 17.95 -6.81
C PHE A 366 -9.66 19.43 -7.20
N LYS A 367 -8.50 19.86 -7.71
CA LYS A 367 -8.31 21.23 -8.22
C LYS A 367 -8.91 21.37 -9.61
N THR A 368 -10.03 22.10 -9.69
CA THR A 368 -10.75 22.42 -10.93
C THR A 368 -11.11 23.91 -10.96
N ASN A 369 -11.22 24.46 -12.17
CA ASN A 369 -11.74 25.83 -12.39
C ASN A 369 -13.28 25.86 -12.48
N ASP A 370 -13.94 24.71 -12.44
CA ASP A 370 -15.39 24.55 -12.44
C ASP A 370 -15.80 23.58 -11.32
N SER A 371 -16.37 24.12 -10.25
CA SER A 371 -16.81 23.32 -9.09
C SER A 371 -18.05 22.47 -9.37
N THR A 372 -18.89 22.88 -10.34
CA THR A 372 -20.15 22.18 -10.68
C THR A 372 -19.91 20.83 -11.35
N MET A 373 -18.73 20.66 -11.93
CA MET A 373 -18.21 19.43 -12.53
C MET A 373 -18.35 18.18 -11.64
N PHE A 374 -18.40 18.35 -10.31
CA PHE A 374 -18.54 17.26 -9.35
C PHE A 374 -19.92 17.20 -8.65
N ASP A 375 -20.89 18.05 -8.98
CA ASP A 375 -22.16 18.15 -8.23
C ASP A 375 -22.95 16.83 -8.21
N LEU A 376 -22.91 16.05 -9.29
CA LEU A 376 -23.52 14.72 -9.35
C LEU A 376 -22.89 13.74 -8.34
N LEU A 377 -21.56 13.75 -8.23
CA LEU A 377 -20.80 12.89 -7.33
C LEU A 377 -20.90 13.38 -5.88
N ARG A 378 -20.96 14.70 -5.66
CA ARG A 378 -21.26 15.33 -4.36
C ARG A 378 -22.66 14.97 -3.87
N SER A 379 -23.66 15.01 -4.76
CA SER A 379 -25.02 14.53 -4.48
C SER A 379 -25.01 13.04 -4.10
N ALA A 380 -24.42 12.18 -4.93
CA ALA A 380 -24.30 10.74 -4.61
C ALA A 380 -23.60 10.47 -3.27
N THR A 381 -22.54 11.23 -2.96
CA THR A 381 -21.81 11.13 -1.69
C THR A 381 -22.64 11.59 -0.48
N ASN A 382 -23.52 12.58 -0.66
CA ASN A 382 -24.46 13.00 0.37
C ASN A 382 -25.62 11.99 0.55
N ASP A 383 -26.16 11.46 -0.56
CA ASP A 383 -27.15 10.38 -0.54
C ASP A 383 -26.58 9.15 0.21
N PHE A 384 -25.30 8.82 -0.04
CA PHE A 384 -24.56 7.77 0.65
C PHE A 384 -24.36 8.07 2.14
N GLY A 385 -24.02 9.32 2.49
CA GLY A 385 -23.90 9.74 3.89
C GLY A 385 -25.17 9.54 4.69
N ILE A 386 -26.32 9.94 4.14
CA ILE A 386 -27.63 9.73 4.78
C ILE A 386 -27.91 8.23 4.97
N ALA A 387 -27.67 7.41 3.96
CA ALA A 387 -27.86 5.96 4.05
C ALA A 387 -26.90 5.28 5.05
N ALA A 388 -25.68 5.79 5.21
CA ALA A 388 -24.70 5.33 6.18
C ALA A 388 -25.10 5.71 7.63
N GLU A 389 -25.61 6.93 7.84
CA GLU A 389 -26.16 7.38 9.12
C GLU A 389 -27.42 6.60 9.53
N GLU A 390 -28.31 6.33 8.57
CA GLU A 390 -29.45 5.41 8.75
C GLU A 390 -28.98 4.00 9.12
N PHE A 391 -28.03 3.43 8.37
CA PHE A 391 -27.49 2.09 8.59
C PHE A 391 -26.93 1.93 10.01
N VAL A 392 -26.06 2.85 10.44
CA VAL A 392 -25.52 2.88 11.82
C VAL A 392 -26.63 3.08 12.85
N THR A 393 -27.67 3.85 12.54
CA THR A 393 -28.81 4.04 13.45
C THR A 393 -29.64 2.77 13.61
N ARG A 394 -29.87 1.98 12.56
CA ARG A 394 -30.57 0.68 12.66
C ARG A 394 -29.84 -0.33 13.56
N SER A 395 -28.51 -0.26 13.68
CA SER A 395 -27.76 -1.15 14.58
C SER A 395 -28.15 -1.00 16.06
N LYS A 396 -28.56 0.21 16.47
CA LYS A 396 -28.90 0.55 17.87
C LYS A 396 -30.21 -0.11 18.35
N SER A 397 -31.09 -0.50 17.41
CA SER A 397 -32.34 -1.21 17.67
C SER A 397 -32.32 -2.67 17.20
N MET A 398 -31.14 -3.20 16.85
CA MET A 398 -30.97 -4.55 16.35
C MET A 398 -31.05 -5.60 17.47
N ASP A 399 -31.70 -6.74 17.22
CA ASP A 399 -31.65 -7.88 18.14
C ASP A 399 -30.27 -8.58 18.08
N VAL A 400 -29.36 -8.09 18.93
CA VAL A 400 -28.01 -8.64 19.12
C VAL A 400 -27.98 -10.01 19.81
N LYS A 401 -29.12 -10.61 20.14
CA LYS A 401 -29.21 -12.02 20.58
C LYS A 401 -29.55 -12.96 19.43
N ASN A 402 -30.10 -12.45 18.32
CA ASN A 402 -30.46 -13.24 17.16
C ASN A 402 -29.29 -13.36 16.16
N PRO A 403 -28.71 -14.56 15.97
CA PRO A 403 -27.54 -14.74 15.11
C PRO A 403 -27.84 -14.47 13.64
N TYR A 404 -29.09 -14.64 13.19
CA TYR A 404 -29.47 -14.36 11.79
C TYR A 404 -29.54 -12.86 11.50
N VAL A 405 -29.99 -12.06 12.47
CA VAL A 405 -30.07 -10.60 12.34
C VAL A 405 -28.65 -10.01 12.34
N ILE A 406 -27.79 -10.44 13.27
CA ILE A 406 -26.35 -10.13 13.26
C ILE A 406 -25.69 -10.56 11.93
N ARG A 407 -26.03 -11.74 11.41
CA ARG A 407 -25.45 -12.25 10.16
C ARG A 407 -25.85 -11.37 8.97
N ALA A 408 -27.13 -11.03 8.83
CA ALA A 408 -27.60 -10.14 7.77
C ALA A 408 -26.92 -8.77 7.81
N TYR A 409 -26.81 -8.14 9.00
CA TYR A 409 -26.15 -6.85 9.16
C TYR A 409 -24.64 -6.93 8.86
N ASN A 410 -23.97 -8.02 9.26
CA ASN A 410 -22.57 -8.28 8.89
C ASN A 410 -22.40 -8.50 7.39
N ASP A 411 -23.33 -9.17 6.72
CA ASP A 411 -23.28 -9.34 5.26
C ASP A 411 -23.48 -8.00 4.54
N GLN A 412 -24.32 -7.09 5.05
CA GLN A 412 -24.40 -5.71 4.52
C GLN A 412 -23.08 -4.95 4.65
N LEU A 413 -22.44 -5.01 5.82
CA LEU A 413 -21.09 -4.43 6.03
C LEU A 413 -20.03 -5.05 5.09
N LEU A 414 -20.11 -6.35 4.85
CA LEU A 414 -19.19 -7.10 4.00
C LEU A 414 -19.35 -6.75 2.51
N GLN A 415 -20.59 -6.49 2.05
CA GLN A 415 -20.88 -6.18 0.65
C GLN A 415 -20.62 -4.71 0.28
N LEU A 416 -20.44 -3.81 1.23
CA LEU A 416 -20.21 -2.39 0.95
C LEU A 416 -18.94 -2.14 0.12
N GLU A 417 -17.77 -2.63 0.58
CA GLU A 417 -16.49 -2.45 -0.15
C GLU A 417 -16.56 -3.10 -1.55
N ARG A 418 -17.24 -4.26 -1.64
CA ARG A 418 -17.48 -5.01 -2.88
C ARG A 418 -18.33 -4.26 -3.89
N ALA A 419 -19.24 -3.39 -3.44
CA ALA A 419 -20.09 -2.59 -4.32
C ALA A 419 -19.34 -1.47 -5.05
N PHE A 420 -18.08 -1.20 -4.69
CA PHE A 420 -17.20 -0.29 -5.42
C PHE A 420 -16.36 -1.00 -6.50
N LEU A 421 -16.47 -2.33 -6.66
CA LEU A 421 -15.82 -3.06 -7.75
C LEU A 421 -16.61 -2.92 -9.05
N ASN A 422 -16.01 -2.30 -10.07
CA ASN A 422 -16.51 -2.36 -11.43
C ASN A 422 -16.16 -3.72 -12.07
N PRO A 423 -17.13 -4.59 -12.42
CA PRO A 423 -16.85 -5.88 -13.06
C PRO A 423 -16.25 -5.73 -14.47
N LEU A 424 -16.45 -4.59 -15.13
CA LEU A 424 -15.87 -4.24 -16.43
C LEU A 424 -14.50 -3.55 -16.30
N ARG A 425 -14.02 -3.31 -15.07
CA ARG A 425 -12.80 -2.56 -14.73
C ARG A 425 -12.85 -1.09 -15.14
N GLN A 426 -11.84 -0.31 -14.75
CA GLN A 426 -11.82 1.14 -15.00
C GLN A 426 -11.30 1.53 -16.40
N GLY A 427 -10.49 0.67 -17.03
CA GLY A 427 -9.96 0.90 -18.37
C GLY A 427 -8.80 1.91 -18.42
N GLY A 428 -8.27 2.17 -19.62
CA GLY A 428 -7.09 3.03 -19.78
C GLY A 428 -5.89 2.50 -18.98
N ALA A 429 -5.25 3.36 -18.20
CA ALA A 429 -4.16 2.98 -17.27
C ALA A 429 -4.62 2.09 -16.10
N TYR A 430 -5.93 1.91 -15.93
CA TYR A 430 -6.57 1.11 -14.89
C TYR A 430 -7.29 -0.11 -15.52
N SER A 431 -6.70 -0.66 -16.59
CA SER A 431 -7.16 -1.84 -17.34
C SER A 431 -7.34 -3.09 -16.50
N ASP A 432 -6.69 -3.17 -15.34
CA ASP A 432 -6.69 -4.33 -14.44
C ASP A 432 -7.33 -4.04 -13.07
N MET A 433 -7.62 -2.77 -12.79
CA MET A 433 -8.15 -2.30 -11.51
C MET A 433 -9.69 -2.22 -11.55
N LYS A 434 -10.35 -2.78 -10.54
CA LYS A 434 -11.83 -2.75 -10.44
C LYS A 434 -12.34 -1.74 -9.42
N HIS A 435 -11.61 -1.47 -8.35
CA HIS A 435 -12.13 -0.68 -7.24
C HIS A 435 -12.14 0.81 -7.61
N ILE A 436 -13.33 1.39 -7.75
CA ILE A 436 -13.49 2.70 -8.39
C ILE A 436 -13.21 3.89 -7.46
N ILE A 437 -13.16 3.69 -6.14
CA ILE A 437 -12.84 4.74 -5.17
C ILE A 437 -11.33 4.87 -4.95
N TYR A 438 -10.59 3.76 -5.04
CA TYR A 438 -9.16 3.68 -4.73
C TYR A 438 -8.48 2.70 -5.67
N ALA A 439 -7.32 3.07 -6.22
CA ALA A 439 -6.38 2.16 -6.88
C ALA A 439 -4.95 2.75 -6.83
N PRO A 440 -3.91 2.01 -7.25
CA PRO A 440 -2.55 2.55 -7.41
C PRO A 440 -2.56 3.81 -8.29
N ALA A 441 -1.82 4.84 -7.91
CA ALA A 441 -1.72 6.07 -8.71
C ALA A 441 -0.87 5.83 -9.97
N LYS A 442 -1.39 6.16 -11.16
CA LYS A 442 -0.70 5.96 -12.46
C LYS A 442 0.77 6.41 -12.51
N ASN A 443 1.11 7.51 -11.83
CA ASN A 443 2.47 8.07 -11.84
C ASN A 443 3.33 7.66 -10.61
N ASN A 444 2.77 6.88 -9.68
CA ASN A 444 3.47 6.32 -8.52
C ASN A 444 2.66 5.17 -7.92
N GLN A 445 2.88 3.94 -8.39
CA GLN A 445 2.05 2.80 -8.03
C GLN A 445 2.05 2.47 -6.51
N TYR A 446 3.09 2.87 -5.77
CA TYR A 446 3.15 2.76 -4.30
C TYR A 446 2.13 3.65 -3.55
N ALA A 447 1.48 4.61 -4.21
CA ALA A 447 0.49 5.49 -3.60
C ALA A 447 -0.93 5.11 -4.01
N SER A 448 -1.86 5.14 -3.04
CA SER A 448 -3.30 5.17 -3.30
C SER A 448 -3.70 6.49 -3.99
N SER A 449 -4.53 6.43 -5.03
CA SER A 449 -5.21 7.57 -5.63
C SER A 449 -6.72 7.43 -5.47
N GLY A 450 -7.38 8.49 -5.00
CA GLY A 450 -8.82 8.54 -4.80
C GLY A 450 -9.57 8.93 -6.08
N PHE A 451 -10.58 8.15 -6.47
CA PHE A 451 -11.20 8.14 -7.81
C PHE A 451 -10.14 8.27 -8.93
N PRO A 452 -9.27 7.26 -9.11
CA PRO A 452 -8.02 7.40 -9.86
C PRO A 452 -8.23 7.81 -11.33
N ALA A 453 -9.27 7.30 -11.98
CA ALA A 453 -9.63 7.70 -13.35
C ALA A 453 -10.10 9.18 -13.46
N ILE A 454 -10.72 9.73 -12.41
CA ILE A 454 -11.07 11.17 -12.35
C ILE A 454 -9.80 12.01 -12.16
N ALA A 455 -8.90 11.60 -11.25
CA ALA A 455 -7.65 12.29 -11.01
C ALA A 455 -6.77 12.40 -12.27
N ASP A 456 -6.71 11.32 -13.07
CA ASP A 456 -6.01 11.30 -14.34
C ASP A 456 -6.69 12.14 -15.44
N ALA A 457 -8.03 12.12 -15.52
CA ALA A 457 -8.78 12.92 -16.48
C ALA A 457 -8.68 14.44 -16.17
N ILE A 458 -8.60 14.83 -14.90
CA ILE A 458 -8.25 16.19 -14.49
C ILE A 458 -6.83 16.53 -14.95
N SER A 459 -5.90 15.60 -14.78
CA SER A 459 -4.48 15.78 -15.14
C SER A 459 -4.23 15.85 -16.65
N SER A 460 -5.08 15.22 -17.48
CA SER A 460 -5.04 15.36 -18.95
C SER A 460 -5.78 16.59 -19.46
N GLY A 461 -6.71 17.14 -18.66
CA GLY A 461 -7.57 18.25 -19.03
C GLY A 461 -8.77 17.88 -19.92
N ASP A 462 -9.01 16.60 -20.19
CA ASP A 462 -10.13 16.15 -21.02
C ASP A 462 -11.46 16.25 -20.27
N LYS A 463 -12.20 17.33 -20.52
CA LYS A 463 -13.51 17.59 -19.93
C LYS A 463 -14.57 16.53 -20.26
N THR A 464 -14.45 15.84 -21.39
CA THR A 464 -15.36 14.75 -21.76
C THR A 464 -15.10 13.57 -20.85
N GLU A 465 -13.83 13.19 -20.70
CA GLU A 465 -13.45 12.05 -19.88
C GLU A 465 -13.64 12.31 -18.39
N ILE A 466 -13.41 13.53 -17.90
CA ILE A 466 -13.80 13.89 -16.52
C ILE A 466 -15.32 13.70 -16.34
N SER A 467 -16.16 14.15 -17.29
CA SER A 467 -17.61 13.95 -17.19
C SER A 467 -18.01 12.47 -17.24
N ASN A 468 -17.34 11.65 -18.04
CA ASN A 468 -17.56 10.20 -18.10
C ASN A 468 -17.22 9.55 -16.75
N GLN A 469 -16.01 9.78 -16.24
CA GLN A 469 -15.53 9.16 -15.01
C GLN A 469 -16.29 9.65 -13.77
N VAL A 470 -16.72 10.92 -13.73
CA VAL A 470 -17.64 11.43 -12.70
C VAL A 470 -18.98 10.70 -12.74
N ARG A 471 -19.55 10.40 -13.92
CA ARG A 471 -20.81 9.63 -14.03
C ARG A 471 -20.64 8.18 -13.60
N ILE A 472 -19.53 7.54 -13.95
CA ILE A 472 -19.19 6.18 -13.53
C ILE A 472 -19.05 6.12 -11.99
N ALA A 473 -18.29 7.05 -11.40
CA ALA A 473 -18.17 7.18 -9.95
C ALA A 473 -19.52 7.43 -9.27
N THR A 474 -20.35 8.32 -9.83
CA THR A 474 -21.70 8.62 -9.34
C THR A 474 -22.59 7.38 -9.34
N TYR A 475 -22.51 6.55 -10.40
CA TYR A 475 -23.25 5.29 -10.50
C TYR A 475 -22.85 4.30 -9.40
N PHE A 476 -21.56 4.04 -9.22
CA PHE A 476 -21.09 3.08 -8.21
C PHE A 476 -21.31 3.57 -6.77
N VAL A 477 -21.11 4.87 -6.48
CA VAL A 477 -21.43 5.43 -5.15
C VAL A 477 -22.93 5.30 -4.84
N ARG A 478 -23.82 5.54 -5.82
CA ARG A 478 -25.26 5.28 -5.66
C ARG A 478 -25.62 3.79 -5.63
N GLY A 479 -24.86 2.94 -6.33
CA GLY A 479 -24.98 1.48 -6.27
C GLY A 479 -24.70 0.95 -4.86
N ALA A 480 -23.63 1.43 -4.23
CA ALA A 480 -23.25 1.07 -2.86
C ALA A 480 -24.34 1.37 -1.82
N ILE A 481 -25.16 2.42 -2.02
CA ILE A 481 -26.32 2.73 -1.17
C ILE A 481 -27.29 1.54 -1.06
N SER A 482 -27.45 0.75 -2.11
CA SER A 482 -28.35 -0.42 -2.08
C SER A 482 -27.90 -1.46 -1.04
N THR A 483 -26.59 -1.62 -0.81
CA THR A 483 -26.05 -2.52 0.22
C THR A 483 -26.38 -2.07 1.64
N LEU A 484 -26.64 -0.77 1.86
CA LEU A 484 -26.93 -0.17 3.16
C LEU A 484 -28.44 0.02 3.43
N LYS A 485 -29.30 -0.18 2.43
CA LYS A 485 -30.76 -0.13 2.60
C LYS A 485 -31.31 -1.37 3.32
N GLU A 486 -32.47 -1.25 3.93
CA GLU A 486 -33.15 -2.37 4.59
C GLU A 486 -33.85 -3.23 3.53
N PHE A 487 -33.52 -4.52 3.43
CA PHE A 487 -33.95 -5.42 2.36
C PHE A 487 -35.47 -5.41 2.11
N ASN A 488 -36.27 -5.47 3.18
CA ASN A 488 -37.73 -5.46 3.10
C ASN A 488 -38.31 -4.14 2.57
N LYS A 489 -37.58 -3.03 2.68
CA LYS A 489 -37.94 -1.71 2.10
C LYS A 489 -37.38 -1.51 0.69
N PHE A 490 -36.37 -2.29 0.29
CA PHE A 490 -35.77 -2.24 -1.04
C PHE A 490 -36.60 -3.00 -2.10
N ILE A 491 -37.31 -4.06 -1.72
CA ILE A 491 -38.22 -4.80 -2.64
C ILE A 491 -39.62 -4.14 -2.71
N ALA A 492 -39.96 -3.26 -1.76
CA ALA A 492 -41.26 -2.60 -1.67
C ALA A 492 -41.31 -1.18 -2.28
N ALA A 493 -40.27 -0.79 -3.04
CA ALA A 493 -40.07 0.55 -3.61
C ALA A 493 -39.50 0.47 -5.02
#